data_AF-A0A957XXM0-F1
#
_entry.id   AF-A0A957XXM0-F1
#
_cell.length_a   1.000
_cell.length_b   1.000
_cell.length_c   1.000
_cell.angle_alpha   90.00
_cell.angle_beta   90.00
_cell.angle_gamma   90.00
#
_symmetry.space_group_name_H-M   'P 1'
#
loop_
_entity.id
_entity.type
_entity.pdbx_description
1 polymer ?
#
loop_
_entity_poly.entity_id
_entity_poly.type
_entity_poly.pdbx_seq_one_letter_code
_entity_poly.pdbx_strand_id
1 'polypeptide(L)'
;MPRSLGVTLLLGLMILVLAGCDPSALPTPDRGALASLPTPTPTQPTPALDRALGPRPTDTSTPTATPTPTPTGTPTPTATHTPTPTPTATATPGPLASAVGFTDALIHRMERDRYSIDGQMSTGSSNDRVVAYLLTPPEEGVALGDLLPRLVIYRLQANSEPALIWEDEGSDQSIQFAGLGYAWDEALGWSDLNGDGLLELPIWAANGGYCWACTRVYVLQLVPGENDDSDPTVRELTGAIPFLNLLVNPTIPKWLNDLNGDGLPEIEALDATFEFGFGFDHADSARINRVLGWQDGSYVDVTRAYPGYLQAQADHARDEVQATYGQPLPDRHIIGRAVSMLLAYDAQGRRDEGWSIFLQVSDPVNWAGEAQPGLVALMLRIREHFDYLIQQGEQFAPWPPEVPVLSNSSDSGETTTPVPASDQAPAPEETPTS
;
A
#
# COMPACT_ATOMS: atom_id res chain seq x y z
N MET A 1 -33.36 -67.21 2.86
CA MET A 1 -32.35 -68.11 2.25
C MET A 1 -32.44 -67.97 0.73
N PRO A 2 -31.34 -67.93 -0.05
CA PRO A 2 -30.27 -66.93 0.06
C PRO A 2 -29.75 -66.36 -1.30
N ARG A 3 -29.07 -65.19 -1.19
CA ARG A 3 -27.84 -64.71 -1.91
C ARG A 3 -27.84 -64.37 -3.42
N SER A 4 -27.59 -63.09 -3.72
CA SER A 4 -26.30 -62.55 -4.24
C SER A 4 -26.36 -61.02 -4.16
N LEU A 5 -25.67 -60.28 -3.28
CA LEU A 5 -24.22 -59.99 -3.20
C LEU A 5 -23.58 -59.59 -4.54
N GLY A 6 -23.20 -58.31 -4.66
CA GLY A 6 -22.04 -57.90 -5.45
C GLY A 6 -22.22 -56.68 -6.36
N VAL A 7 -22.18 -55.47 -5.82
CA VAL A 7 -21.53 -54.29 -6.47
C VAL A 7 -21.04 -53.34 -5.37
N THR A 8 -19.88 -53.65 -4.80
CA THR A 8 -19.10 -52.76 -3.93
C THR A 8 -17.64 -53.09 -4.15
N LEU A 9 -17.01 -52.58 -5.22
CA LEU A 9 -15.56 -52.44 -5.37
C LEU A 9 -15.24 -51.81 -6.74
N LEU A 10 -15.02 -50.49 -6.79
CA LEU A 10 -14.28 -49.83 -7.88
C LEU A 10 -13.93 -48.39 -7.50
N LEU A 11 -13.16 -48.24 -6.42
CA LEU A 11 -12.39 -47.02 -6.12
C LEU A 11 -11.27 -47.42 -5.15
N GLY A 12 -10.21 -48.00 -5.71
CA GLY A 12 -9.11 -48.54 -4.92
C GLY A 12 -8.05 -49.21 -5.78
N LEU A 13 -7.46 -48.49 -6.73
CA LEU A 13 -6.15 -48.82 -7.31
C LEU A 13 -5.62 -47.68 -8.19
N MET A 14 -4.74 -46.82 -7.65
CA MET A 14 -3.75 -45.93 -8.31
C MET A 14 -3.48 -44.76 -7.35
N ILE A 15 -2.30 -44.45 -6.80
CA ILE A 15 -0.89 -44.81 -7.07
C ILE A 15 -0.17 -44.68 -5.71
N LEU A 16 0.45 -45.77 -5.23
CA LEU A 16 1.41 -45.77 -4.13
C LEU A 16 2.78 -46.07 -4.75
N VAL A 17 3.57 -45.04 -5.02
CA VAL A 17 5.01 -45.18 -5.36
C VAL A 17 5.78 -44.59 -4.19
N LEU A 18 6.24 -45.47 -3.30
CA LEU A 18 7.30 -45.23 -2.34
C LEU A 18 8.43 -46.22 -2.66
N ALA A 19 9.56 -45.72 -3.17
CA ALA A 19 10.87 -46.34 -3.00
C ALA A 19 12.00 -45.39 -3.41
N GLY A 20 12.77 -44.94 -2.42
CA GLY A 20 14.23 -44.82 -2.53
C GLY A 20 14.84 -43.52 -3.09
N CYS A 21 15.08 -42.53 -2.23
CA CYS A 21 16.19 -41.60 -2.42
C CYS A 21 17.16 -41.74 -1.24
N ASP A 22 18.38 -42.20 -1.54
CA ASP A 22 19.54 -42.24 -0.67
C ASP A 22 19.87 -40.86 -0.07
N PRO A 23 20.35 -40.78 1.19
CA PRO A 23 21.01 -39.58 1.68
C PRO A 23 22.43 -39.55 1.09
N SER A 24 22.56 -39.04 -0.13
CA SER A 24 23.88 -38.68 -0.68
C SER A 24 24.42 -37.51 0.15
N ALA A 25 25.45 -37.80 0.94
CA ALA A 25 26.24 -36.83 1.66
C ALA A 25 26.66 -35.69 0.71
N LEU A 26 26.33 -34.46 1.08
CA LEU A 26 26.90 -33.27 0.45
C LEU A 26 28.43 -33.34 0.61
N PRO A 27 29.22 -33.18 -0.47
CA PRO A 27 30.64 -33.01 -0.33
C PRO A 27 30.90 -31.74 0.47
N THR A 28 31.57 -31.88 1.62
CA THR A 28 32.19 -30.75 2.30
C THR A 28 33.08 -29.99 1.32
N PRO A 29 32.96 -28.66 1.21
CA PRO A 29 33.84 -27.88 0.36
C PRO A 29 35.28 -28.06 0.84
N ASP A 30 36.10 -28.60 -0.06
CA ASP A 30 37.53 -28.79 0.14
C ASP A 30 38.19 -27.40 0.32
N ARG A 31 38.52 -27.07 1.58
CA ARG A 31 39.26 -25.86 1.95
C ARG A 31 40.71 -25.84 1.42
N GLY A 32 41.16 -26.87 0.69
CA GLY A 32 42.49 -26.96 0.08
C GLY A 32 42.62 -26.34 -1.32
N ALA A 33 41.53 -25.99 -2.01
CA ALA A 33 41.60 -25.58 -3.43
C ALA A 33 41.76 -24.07 -3.70
N LEU A 34 41.78 -23.21 -2.66
CA LEU A 34 41.95 -21.76 -2.81
C LEU A 34 43.42 -21.29 -2.86
N ALA A 35 44.39 -22.22 -2.90
CA ALA A 35 45.83 -21.89 -2.87
C ALA A 35 46.53 -21.86 -4.25
N SER A 36 45.81 -21.79 -5.37
CA SER A 36 46.44 -21.77 -6.70
C SER A 36 45.77 -20.87 -7.74
N LEU A 37 45.21 -19.74 -7.30
CA LEU A 37 44.88 -18.66 -8.24
C LEU A 37 46.16 -17.94 -8.67
N PRO A 38 46.43 -17.79 -9.98
CA PRO A 38 47.58 -17.05 -10.46
C PRO A 38 47.45 -15.58 -10.05
N THR A 39 48.51 -15.07 -9.41
CA THR A 39 48.70 -13.66 -9.09
C THR A 39 48.55 -12.80 -10.36
N PRO A 40 47.60 -11.86 -10.44
CA PRO A 40 47.57 -10.93 -11.56
C PRO A 40 48.82 -10.05 -11.50
N THR A 41 49.64 -10.16 -12.54
CA THR A 41 50.83 -9.35 -12.75
C THR A 41 50.39 -7.91 -13.05
N PRO A 42 50.88 -6.90 -12.31
CA PRO A 42 50.49 -5.52 -12.52
C PRO A 42 51.32 -4.94 -13.66
N THR A 43 50.72 -4.61 -14.81
CA THR A 43 51.39 -3.75 -15.79
C THR A 43 50.40 -3.01 -16.68
N GLN A 44 50.06 -1.78 -16.32
CA GLN A 44 49.96 -0.71 -17.30
C GLN A 44 50.26 0.65 -16.65
N PRO A 45 51.14 1.48 -17.25
CA PRO A 45 51.53 2.75 -16.65
C PRO A 45 50.39 3.78 -16.73
N THR A 46 50.20 4.45 -15.61
CA THR A 46 49.46 5.70 -15.44
C THR A 46 49.77 6.69 -16.57
N PRO A 47 48.79 7.19 -17.34
CA PRO A 47 49.02 8.34 -18.21
C PRO A 47 49.34 9.55 -17.33
N ALA A 48 50.49 10.17 -17.60
CA ALA A 48 50.90 11.41 -16.96
C ALA A 48 49.84 12.49 -17.25
N LEU A 49 49.28 13.05 -16.17
CA LEU A 49 48.37 14.18 -16.22
C LEU A 49 49.17 15.40 -16.70
N ASP A 50 49.16 15.62 -18.01
CA ASP A 50 49.81 16.77 -18.63
C ASP A 50 49.05 18.03 -18.22
N ARG A 51 49.75 18.86 -17.45
CA ARG A 51 49.23 20.04 -16.77
C ARG A 51 49.04 21.14 -17.81
N ALA A 52 47.90 21.14 -18.49
CA ALA A 52 47.47 22.26 -19.32
C ALA A 52 47.24 23.49 -18.41
N LEU A 53 48.18 24.43 -18.45
CA LEU A 53 48.03 25.76 -17.89
C LEU A 53 46.81 26.41 -18.54
N GLY A 54 45.73 26.55 -17.76
CA GLY A 54 44.50 27.21 -18.20
C GLY A 54 44.75 28.68 -18.58
N PRO A 55 43.94 29.24 -19.49
CA PRO A 55 44.08 30.62 -19.93
C PRO A 55 43.92 31.60 -18.76
N ARG A 56 44.85 32.55 -18.73
CA ARG A 56 44.90 33.72 -17.86
C ARG A 56 43.52 34.41 -17.76
N PRO A 57 43.05 34.79 -16.57
CA PRO A 57 41.75 35.47 -16.41
C PRO A 57 41.77 36.79 -17.17
N THR A 58 40.84 36.91 -18.13
CA THR A 58 40.53 38.14 -18.86
C THR A 58 39.73 39.09 -17.99
N ASP A 59 40.05 40.38 -18.11
CA ASP A 59 39.50 41.48 -17.33
C ASP A 59 37.97 41.49 -17.31
N THR A 60 37.43 41.43 -16.10
CA THR A 60 36.00 41.51 -15.79
C THR A 60 35.47 42.88 -16.22
N SER A 61 34.65 42.92 -17.25
CA SER A 61 33.94 44.12 -17.68
C SER A 61 33.04 44.64 -16.56
N THR A 62 33.23 45.90 -16.19
CA THR A 62 32.48 46.63 -15.18
C THR A 62 30.97 46.58 -15.50
N PRO A 63 30.09 46.23 -14.53
CA PRO A 63 28.67 46.15 -14.78
C PRO A 63 28.12 47.53 -15.15
N THR A 64 27.51 47.61 -16.32
CA THR A 64 26.80 48.80 -16.80
C THR A 64 25.51 48.93 -15.98
N ALA A 65 25.23 50.14 -15.46
CA ALA A 65 24.06 50.41 -14.65
C ALA A 65 22.77 50.07 -15.41
N THR A 66 22.06 49.04 -14.95
CA THR A 66 20.75 48.65 -15.47
C THR A 66 19.75 49.77 -15.16
N PRO A 67 19.01 50.30 -16.16
CA PRO A 67 18.01 51.33 -15.91
C PRO A 67 16.92 50.79 -14.98
N THR A 68 16.67 51.52 -13.90
CA THR A 68 15.61 51.23 -12.93
C THR A 68 14.26 51.20 -13.66
N PRO A 69 13.49 50.09 -13.58
CA PRO A 69 12.18 50.03 -14.19
C PRO A 69 11.28 51.10 -13.58
N THR A 70 10.70 51.93 -14.45
CA THR A 70 9.70 52.93 -14.06
C THR A 70 8.44 52.19 -13.60
N PRO A 71 7.84 52.55 -12.45
CA PRO A 71 6.64 51.88 -11.97
C PRO A 71 5.50 52.08 -12.97
N THR A 72 5.17 51.02 -13.72
CA THR A 72 3.97 50.93 -14.53
C THR A 72 2.76 50.87 -13.61
N GLY A 73 1.78 51.73 -13.86
CA GLY A 73 0.55 51.82 -13.08
C GLY A 73 -0.13 50.46 -12.97
N THR A 74 -0.26 50.00 -11.73
CA THR A 74 -0.95 48.76 -11.40
C THR A 74 -2.38 48.83 -11.95
N PRO A 75 -2.80 47.92 -12.85
CA PRO A 75 -4.18 47.89 -13.31
C PRO A 75 -5.09 47.68 -12.10
N THR A 76 -6.04 48.59 -11.93
CA THR A 76 -7.05 48.48 -10.88
C THR A 76 -7.83 47.19 -11.11
N PRO A 77 -7.94 46.29 -10.11
CA PRO A 77 -8.65 45.03 -10.28
C PRO A 77 -10.09 45.34 -10.67
N THR A 78 -10.47 44.90 -11.87
CA THR A 78 -11.85 44.92 -12.30
C THR A 78 -12.58 43.89 -11.45
N ALA A 79 -13.71 44.26 -10.85
CA ALA A 79 -14.50 43.36 -10.03
C ALA A 79 -14.95 42.17 -10.89
N THR A 80 -14.25 41.05 -10.77
CA THR A 80 -14.67 39.79 -11.37
C THR A 80 -15.93 39.36 -10.64
N HIS A 81 -17.04 39.21 -11.37
CA HIS A 81 -18.24 38.61 -10.83
C HIS A 81 -17.90 37.19 -10.39
N THR A 82 -17.71 36.98 -9.09
CA THR A 82 -17.65 35.64 -8.51
C THR A 82 -18.94 34.94 -8.90
N PRO A 83 -18.90 33.84 -9.68
CA PRO A 83 -20.10 33.06 -9.92
C PRO A 83 -20.62 32.65 -8.54
N THR A 84 -21.83 33.09 -8.22
CA THR A 84 -22.50 32.63 -7.01
C THR A 84 -22.55 31.11 -7.11
N PRO A 85 -21.99 30.35 -6.15
CA PRO A 85 -22.11 28.91 -6.16
C PRO A 85 -23.60 28.61 -6.27
N THR A 86 -23.98 28.02 -7.40
CA THR A 86 -25.34 27.49 -7.53
C THR A 86 -25.44 26.47 -6.41
N PRO A 87 -26.41 26.56 -5.50
CA PRO A 87 -26.56 25.58 -4.45
C PRO A 87 -26.75 24.22 -5.13
N THR A 88 -25.68 23.41 -5.11
CA THR A 88 -25.79 21.99 -5.41
C THR A 88 -26.78 21.47 -4.41
N ALA A 89 -27.90 20.92 -4.89
CA ALA A 89 -28.89 20.33 -4.03
C ALA A 89 -28.18 19.24 -3.22
N THR A 90 -27.88 19.51 -1.96
CA THR A 90 -27.51 18.48 -1.00
C THR A 90 -28.75 17.64 -0.88
N ALA A 91 -28.76 16.48 -1.54
CA ALA A 91 -29.80 15.50 -1.34
C ALA A 91 -29.74 15.12 0.13
N THR A 92 -30.65 15.67 0.94
CA THR A 92 -30.98 15.05 2.21
C THR A 92 -31.40 13.63 1.84
N PRO A 93 -30.71 12.58 2.32
CA PRO A 93 -31.18 11.23 2.11
C PRO A 93 -32.47 11.08 2.92
N GLY A 94 -33.61 11.44 2.32
CA GLY A 94 -34.80 10.67 2.60
C GLY A 94 -34.46 9.21 2.27
N PRO A 95 -34.92 8.22 3.04
CA PRO A 95 -34.62 6.83 2.75
C PRO A 95 -35.02 6.55 1.30
N LEU A 96 -34.03 6.49 0.42
CA LEU A 96 -34.23 6.41 -1.03
C LEU A 96 -35.05 5.16 -1.36
N ALA A 97 -34.93 4.12 -0.54
CA ALA A 97 -35.78 2.94 -0.54
C ALA A 97 -37.28 3.27 -0.53
N SER A 98 -37.73 4.18 0.34
CA SER A 98 -39.15 4.57 0.44
C SER A 98 -39.63 5.34 -0.79
N ALA A 99 -38.76 6.12 -1.44
CA ALA A 99 -39.11 6.89 -2.63
C ALA A 99 -39.32 6.01 -3.89
N VAL A 100 -38.75 4.82 -3.92
CA VAL A 100 -38.92 3.84 -5.02
C VAL A 100 -39.87 2.69 -4.66
N GLY A 101 -40.49 2.73 -3.48
CA GLY A 101 -41.38 1.66 -3.02
C GLY A 101 -40.66 0.35 -2.69
N PHE A 102 -39.33 0.40 -2.47
CA PHE A 102 -38.60 -0.73 -1.92
C PHE A 102 -39.01 -0.88 -0.46
N THR A 103 -39.68 -2.00 -0.17
CA THR A 103 -40.32 -2.28 1.11
C THR A 103 -39.29 -2.39 2.23
N ASP A 104 -39.77 -2.18 3.46
CA ASP A 104 -39.05 -2.27 4.72
C ASP A 104 -38.21 -3.55 4.90
N ALA A 105 -38.31 -4.58 4.05
CA ALA A 105 -37.64 -5.87 4.23
C ALA A 105 -36.10 -5.81 4.21
N LEU A 106 -35.49 -4.98 3.35
CA LEU A 106 -34.02 -4.82 3.31
C LEU A 106 -33.54 -4.05 4.55
N ILE A 107 -34.21 -2.94 4.85
CA ILE A 107 -33.94 -2.11 6.03
C ILE A 107 -34.15 -2.94 7.30
N HIS A 108 -35.24 -3.71 7.40
CA HIS A 108 -35.52 -4.63 8.50
C HIS A 108 -34.49 -5.76 8.62
N ARG A 109 -33.89 -6.23 7.52
CA ARG A 109 -32.79 -7.19 7.60
C ARG A 109 -31.57 -6.54 8.25
N MET A 110 -31.20 -5.35 7.81
CA MET A 110 -30.08 -4.58 8.38
C MET A 110 -30.35 -4.21 9.86
N GLU A 111 -31.57 -3.78 10.18
CA GLU A 111 -32.02 -3.47 11.55
C GLU A 111 -32.03 -4.71 12.45
N ARG A 112 -32.49 -5.87 11.95
CA ARG A 112 -32.45 -7.15 12.68
C ARG A 112 -31.02 -7.52 13.04
N ASP A 113 -30.10 -7.26 12.12
CA ASP A 113 -28.68 -7.57 12.30
C ASP A 113 -27.95 -6.40 13.02
N ARG A 114 -28.69 -5.35 13.41
CA ARG A 114 -28.28 -4.15 14.15
C ARG A 114 -27.22 -3.28 13.46
N TYR A 115 -27.10 -3.37 12.14
CA TYR A 115 -26.24 -2.47 11.37
C TYR A 115 -26.94 -1.14 11.12
N SER A 116 -26.17 -0.05 11.16
CA SER A 116 -26.58 1.26 10.64
C SER A 116 -26.02 1.46 9.23
N ILE A 117 -26.69 2.27 8.41
CA ILE A 117 -26.17 2.69 7.10
C ILE A 117 -25.33 3.94 7.32
N ASP A 118 -24.05 3.85 7.02
CA ASP A 118 -23.07 4.95 7.13
C ASP A 118 -22.95 5.73 5.82
N GLY A 119 -23.04 5.02 4.69
CA GLY A 119 -22.97 5.60 3.37
C GLY A 119 -23.78 4.83 2.33
N GLN A 120 -24.22 5.53 1.29
CA GLN A 120 -24.84 4.89 0.12
C GLN A 120 -24.40 5.54 -1.19
N MET A 121 -24.23 4.72 -2.23
CA MET A 121 -23.99 5.16 -3.61
C MET A 121 -24.88 4.35 -4.55
N SER A 122 -25.43 4.96 -5.59
CA SER A 122 -26.30 4.23 -6.53
C SER A 122 -26.12 4.64 -7.98
N THR A 123 -26.35 3.71 -8.89
CA THR A 123 -26.37 3.93 -10.35
C THR A 123 -27.52 3.18 -11.01
N GLY A 124 -27.90 3.56 -12.22
CA GLY A 124 -28.99 2.96 -12.99
C GLY A 124 -30.26 3.81 -13.03
N SER A 125 -31.35 3.18 -13.50
CA SER A 125 -32.64 3.84 -13.72
C SER A 125 -33.50 3.86 -12.44
N SER A 126 -34.73 4.38 -12.54
CA SER A 126 -35.71 4.25 -11.45
C SER A 126 -36.26 2.84 -11.29
N ASN A 127 -36.22 2.02 -12.34
CA ASN A 127 -36.83 0.68 -12.36
C ASN A 127 -35.81 -0.45 -12.25
N ASP A 128 -34.53 -0.14 -12.41
CA ASP A 128 -33.41 -1.08 -12.27
C ASP A 128 -32.19 -0.28 -11.83
N ARG A 129 -31.76 -0.51 -10.59
CA ARG A 129 -30.74 0.28 -9.91
C ARG A 129 -29.78 -0.63 -9.17
N VAL A 130 -28.50 -0.29 -9.19
CA VAL A 130 -27.51 -0.89 -8.31
C VAL A 130 -27.23 0.08 -7.17
N VAL A 131 -27.25 -0.40 -5.93
CA VAL A 131 -26.99 0.40 -4.73
C VAL A 131 -25.93 -0.28 -3.88
N ALA A 132 -24.88 0.45 -3.58
CA ALA A 132 -23.85 0.09 -2.62
C ALA A 132 -24.16 0.75 -1.27
N TYR A 133 -24.11 -0.02 -0.19
CA TYR A 133 -24.27 0.45 1.18
C TYR A 133 -23.02 0.15 1.99
N LEU A 134 -22.54 1.16 2.72
CA LEU A 134 -21.59 0.98 3.81
C LEU A 134 -22.38 0.80 5.10
N LEU A 135 -22.17 -0.34 5.75
CA LEU A 135 -22.85 -0.73 6.97
C LEU A 135 -21.88 -0.66 8.13
N THR A 136 -22.26 0.03 9.19
CA THR A 136 -21.49 0.13 10.44
C THR A 136 -22.12 -0.76 11.50
N PRO A 137 -21.32 -1.57 12.21
CA PRO A 137 -21.83 -2.45 13.28
C PRO A 137 -22.32 -1.61 14.48
N PRO A 138 -23.17 -2.18 15.35
CA PRO A 138 -23.63 -1.48 16.55
C PRO A 138 -22.48 -1.20 17.52
N GLU A 139 -22.45 0.00 18.12
CA GLU A 139 -21.39 0.42 19.05
C GLU A 139 -21.37 -0.38 20.37
N GLU A 140 -22.47 -1.01 20.77
CA GLU A 140 -22.62 -1.62 22.10
C GLU A 140 -22.42 -3.14 22.13
N GLY A 141 -21.44 -3.57 22.94
CA GLY A 141 -21.37 -4.93 23.50
C GLY A 141 -20.80 -6.01 22.58
N VAL A 142 -20.19 -5.64 21.46
CA VAL A 142 -19.52 -6.57 20.56
C VAL A 142 -18.09 -6.78 21.07
N ALA A 143 -17.74 -8.02 21.40
CA ALA A 143 -16.34 -8.36 21.67
C ALA A 143 -15.51 -8.02 20.42
N LEU A 144 -14.29 -7.50 20.61
CA LEU A 144 -13.35 -7.25 19.50
C LEU A 144 -13.30 -8.52 18.62
N GLY A 145 -13.84 -8.45 17.40
CA GLY A 145 -13.80 -9.54 16.41
C GLY A 145 -15.13 -9.99 15.82
N ASP A 146 -16.29 -9.64 16.39
CA ASP A 146 -17.55 -10.28 15.95
C ASP A 146 -18.37 -9.50 14.91
N LEU A 147 -18.23 -8.18 14.81
CA LEU A 147 -18.92 -7.37 13.79
C LEU A 147 -18.00 -6.23 13.31
N LEU A 148 -17.62 -6.29 12.04
CA LEU A 148 -16.82 -5.27 11.36
C LEU A 148 -17.70 -4.52 10.34
N PRO A 149 -17.34 -3.28 9.95
CA PRO A 149 -17.99 -2.60 8.84
C PRO A 149 -18.05 -3.47 7.59
N ARG A 150 -19.12 -3.29 6.81
CA ARG A 150 -19.37 -4.11 5.62
C ARG A 150 -19.78 -3.24 4.45
N LEU A 151 -19.28 -3.57 3.27
CA LEU A 151 -19.83 -3.06 2.02
C LEU A 151 -20.73 -4.14 1.41
N VAL A 152 -21.96 -3.77 1.08
CA VAL A 152 -22.91 -4.65 0.39
C VAL A 152 -23.46 -3.95 -0.83
N ILE A 153 -23.61 -4.68 -1.93
CA ILE A 153 -24.12 -4.15 -3.19
C ILE A 153 -25.34 -4.97 -3.60
N TYR A 154 -26.46 -4.26 -3.80
CA TYR A 154 -27.73 -4.84 -4.22
C TYR A 154 -28.14 -4.34 -5.60
N ARG A 155 -28.77 -5.21 -6.38
CA ARG A 155 -29.62 -4.83 -7.51
C ARG A 155 -31.06 -4.67 -7.02
N LEU A 156 -31.68 -3.56 -7.37
CA LEU A 156 -33.02 -3.18 -7.00
C LEU A 156 -33.86 -3.01 -8.28
N GLN A 157 -34.80 -3.93 -8.51
CA GLN A 157 -35.70 -3.90 -9.66
C GLN A 157 -37.14 -3.59 -9.22
N ALA A 158 -37.86 -2.81 -10.02
CA ALA A 158 -39.24 -2.46 -9.72
C ALA A 158 -40.11 -3.73 -9.64
N ASN A 159 -40.84 -3.88 -8.52
CA ASN A 159 -41.69 -5.04 -8.23
C ASN A 159 -40.93 -6.37 -8.05
N SER A 160 -39.64 -6.32 -7.71
CA SER A 160 -38.87 -7.51 -7.34
C SER A 160 -38.18 -7.31 -5.99
N GLU A 161 -37.86 -8.42 -5.33
CA GLU A 161 -37.07 -8.39 -4.09
C GLU A 161 -35.64 -7.91 -4.39
N PRO A 162 -35.00 -7.16 -3.49
CA PRO A 162 -33.58 -6.80 -3.60
C PRO A 162 -32.69 -8.03 -3.78
N ALA A 163 -31.86 -8.06 -4.81
CA ALA A 163 -30.90 -9.12 -5.06
C ALA A 163 -29.51 -8.68 -4.59
N LEU A 164 -28.91 -9.41 -3.64
CA LEU A 164 -27.52 -9.20 -3.23
C LEU A 164 -26.60 -9.68 -4.36
N ILE A 165 -25.79 -8.78 -4.92
CA ILE A 165 -24.86 -9.11 -6.02
C ILE A 165 -23.39 -9.10 -5.58
N TRP A 166 -23.08 -8.46 -4.45
CA TRP A 166 -21.74 -8.47 -3.87
C TRP A 166 -21.78 -8.14 -2.38
N GLU A 167 -20.88 -8.73 -1.61
CA GLU A 167 -20.72 -8.52 -0.18
C GLU A 167 -19.26 -8.64 0.20
N ASP A 168 -18.76 -7.66 0.94
CA ASP A 168 -17.43 -7.71 1.54
C ASP A 168 -17.40 -8.75 2.67
N GLU A 169 -16.27 -9.45 2.79
CA GLU A 169 -16.05 -10.44 3.84
C GLU A 169 -15.96 -9.81 5.24
N GLY A 170 -15.82 -8.47 5.32
CA GLY A 170 -15.80 -7.72 6.56
C GLY A 170 -14.48 -7.87 7.31
N SER A 171 -13.35 -7.72 6.61
CA SER A 171 -12.01 -7.81 7.23
C SER A 171 -11.48 -6.47 7.76
N ASP A 172 -12.12 -5.37 7.38
CA ASP A 172 -11.61 -4.02 7.61
C ASP A 172 -12.38 -3.33 8.75
N GLN A 173 -11.65 -2.58 9.58
CA GLN A 173 -12.20 -1.81 10.71
C GLN A 173 -12.87 -0.50 10.27
N SER A 174 -12.56 -0.02 9.07
CA SER A 174 -13.22 1.11 8.43
C SER A 174 -13.29 0.91 6.93
N ILE A 175 -14.43 1.23 6.33
CA ILE A 175 -14.65 1.21 4.88
C ILE A 175 -15.35 2.51 4.50
N GLN A 176 -14.89 3.16 3.44
CA GLN A 176 -15.43 4.43 2.94
C GLN A 176 -15.44 4.43 1.40
N PHE A 177 -16.34 5.20 0.79
CA PHE A 177 -16.25 5.44 -0.65
C PHE A 177 -15.06 6.37 -0.92
N ALA A 178 -14.20 6.01 -1.87
CA ALA A 178 -12.98 6.76 -2.14
C ALA A 178 -13.22 7.92 -3.13
N GLY A 179 -12.49 9.01 -2.89
CA GLY A 179 -12.35 10.14 -3.81
C GLY A 179 -11.00 10.14 -4.52
N LEU A 180 -10.67 11.25 -5.19
CA LEU A 180 -9.33 11.48 -5.73
C LEU A 180 -8.36 11.98 -4.65
N GLY A 181 -7.12 11.51 -4.71
CA GLY A 181 -6.05 11.83 -3.77
C GLY A 181 -6.41 11.50 -2.32
N TYR A 182 -6.28 12.51 -1.46
CA TYR A 182 -6.65 12.44 -0.04
C TYR A 182 -8.04 13.03 0.25
N ALA A 183 -8.81 13.36 -0.79
CA ALA A 183 -10.14 13.95 -0.61
C ALA A 183 -11.15 12.85 -0.27
N TRP A 184 -11.19 12.47 1.01
CA TRP A 184 -12.16 11.49 1.54
C TRP A 184 -13.60 12.03 1.49
N ASP A 185 -13.75 13.35 1.55
CA ASP A 185 -15.06 14.01 1.59
C ASP A 185 -15.74 14.10 0.21
N GLU A 186 -14.99 13.85 -0.87
CA GLU A 186 -15.47 13.94 -2.25
C GLU A 186 -15.40 12.58 -2.95
N ALA A 187 -16.20 11.63 -2.47
CA ALA A 187 -16.30 10.30 -3.07
C ALA A 187 -16.70 10.39 -4.56
N LEU A 188 -15.97 9.66 -5.41
CA LEU A 188 -16.22 9.62 -6.87
C LEU A 188 -17.57 9.00 -7.24
N GLY A 189 -18.05 8.07 -6.40
CA GLY A 189 -19.26 7.30 -6.68
C GLY A 189 -19.06 6.32 -7.84
N TRP A 190 -20.17 5.90 -8.44
CA TRP A 190 -20.16 5.04 -9.63
C TRP A 190 -19.77 5.86 -10.86
N SER A 191 -18.61 5.56 -11.45
CA SER A 191 -18.07 6.28 -12.61
C SER A 191 -17.20 5.37 -13.47
N ASP A 192 -17.08 5.68 -14.75
CA ASP A 192 -16.15 5.00 -15.67
C ASP A 192 -14.73 5.56 -15.45
N LEU A 193 -13.98 4.92 -14.56
CA LEU A 193 -12.63 5.32 -14.12
C LEU A 193 -11.55 4.91 -15.12
N ASN A 194 -11.84 3.95 -15.99
CA ASN A 194 -10.84 3.32 -16.84
C ASN A 194 -11.12 3.50 -18.36
N GLY A 195 -12.23 4.14 -18.71
CA GLY A 195 -12.65 4.45 -20.07
C GLY A 195 -13.19 3.26 -20.85
N ASP A 196 -13.53 2.13 -20.19
CA ASP A 196 -14.05 0.93 -20.85
C ASP A 196 -15.58 0.95 -21.02
N GLY A 197 -16.25 2.00 -20.52
CA GLY A 197 -17.69 2.20 -20.61
C GLY A 197 -18.50 1.46 -19.54
N LEU A 198 -17.85 0.73 -18.64
CA LEU A 198 -18.47 0.17 -17.44
C LEU A 198 -18.34 1.15 -16.27
N LEU A 199 -19.02 0.83 -15.17
CA LEU A 199 -19.00 1.69 -13.97
C LEU A 199 -18.21 1.01 -12.88
N GLU A 200 -17.26 1.75 -12.32
CA GLU A 200 -16.50 1.38 -11.16
C GLU A 200 -16.93 2.17 -9.92
N LEU A 201 -16.74 1.55 -8.77
CA LEU A 201 -16.92 2.13 -7.46
C LEU A 201 -15.62 1.95 -6.67
N PRO A 202 -14.86 3.03 -6.45
CA PRO A 202 -13.64 2.96 -5.67
C PRO A 202 -13.96 3.00 -4.18
N ILE A 203 -13.31 2.11 -3.42
CA ILE A 203 -13.52 1.90 -2.00
C ILE A 203 -12.19 2.06 -1.29
N TRP A 204 -12.15 2.87 -0.25
CA TRP A 204 -11.05 2.90 0.69
C TRP A 204 -11.38 2.01 1.89
N ALA A 205 -10.43 1.21 2.33
CA ALA A 205 -10.59 0.35 3.48
C ALA A 205 -9.34 0.40 4.36
N ALA A 206 -9.54 0.24 5.67
CA ALA A 206 -8.47 0.10 6.62
C ALA A 206 -8.80 -0.88 7.74
N ASN A 207 -7.82 -1.64 8.20
CA ASN A 207 -7.96 -2.59 9.29
C ASN A 207 -7.54 -2.02 10.67
N GLY A 208 -7.25 -0.71 10.74
CA GLY A 208 -6.84 0.01 11.95
C GLY A 208 -5.46 -0.36 12.52
N GLY A 209 -4.69 -1.20 11.84
CA GLY A 209 -3.32 -1.53 12.22
C GLY A 209 -2.30 -0.47 11.80
N TYR A 210 -1.09 -0.58 12.36
CA TYR A 210 0.09 0.21 11.98
C TYR A 210 0.95 -0.57 10.99
N CYS A 211 0.48 -0.72 9.74
CA CYS A 211 1.22 -1.39 8.67
C CYS A 211 0.90 -0.76 7.31
N TRP A 212 1.73 -0.97 6.28
CA TRP A 212 1.44 -0.40 4.98
C TRP A 212 0.24 -1.09 4.37
N ALA A 213 0.02 -2.39 4.57
CA ALA A 213 -1.19 -3.05 4.08
C ALA A 213 -2.45 -2.72 4.87
N CYS A 214 -2.34 -1.94 5.95
CA CYS A 214 -3.44 -1.65 6.85
C CYS A 214 -4.41 -0.61 6.29
N THR A 215 -4.04 0.06 5.19
CA THR A 215 -4.95 0.89 4.40
C THR A 215 -4.82 0.51 2.93
N ARG A 216 -5.91 0.51 2.18
CA ARG A 216 -5.91 0.20 0.75
C ARG A 216 -7.08 0.84 0.04
N VAL A 217 -6.94 1.04 -1.26
CA VAL A 217 -8.06 1.33 -2.17
C VAL A 217 -8.32 0.09 -3.02
N TYR A 218 -9.57 -0.30 -3.21
CA TYR A 218 -9.93 -1.28 -4.23
C TYR A 218 -11.05 -0.76 -5.10
N VAL A 219 -11.04 -1.18 -6.36
CA VAL A 219 -11.94 -0.66 -7.40
C VAL A 219 -12.88 -1.80 -7.80
N LEU A 220 -14.17 -1.62 -7.53
CA LEU A 220 -15.21 -2.58 -7.84
C LEU A 220 -15.90 -2.20 -9.15
N GLN A 221 -15.83 -3.04 -10.17
CA GLN A 221 -16.51 -2.80 -11.44
C GLN A 221 -17.83 -3.57 -11.53
N LEU A 222 -18.87 -2.86 -11.97
CA LEU A 222 -20.15 -3.46 -12.32
C LEU A 222 -20.08 -4.06 -13.72
N VAL A 223 -20.12 -5.39 -13.79
CA VAL A 223 -20.04 -6.15 -15.03
C VAL A 223 -21.46 -6.58 -15.44
N PRO A 224 -21.90 -6.26 -16.67
CA PRO A 224 -23.15 -6.79 -17.20
C PRO A 224 -23.14 -8.32 -17.17
N GLY A 225 -24.27 -8.94 -16.86
CA GLY A 225 -24.36 -10.40 -16.94
C GLY A 225 -24.09 -10.91 -18.37
N GLU A 226 -23.58 -12.14 -18.52
CA GLU A 226 -23.21 -12.74 -19.82
C GLU A 226 -24.35 -12.78 -20.85
N ASN A 227 -25.60 -12.72 -20.39
CA ASN A 227 -26.81 -12.62 -21.22
C ASN A 227 -27.62 -11.38 -20.81
N ASP A 228 -28.39 -10.81 -21.75
CA ASP A 228 -29.26 -9.63 -21.51
C ASP A 228 -30.20 -9.78 -20.29
N ASP A 229 -30.51 -11.02 -19.89
CA ASP A 229 -31.38 -11.34 -18.74
C ASP A 229 -30.62 -11.71 -17.46
N SER A 230 -29.30 -11.87 -17.50
CA SER A 230 -28.53 -12.24 -16.30
C SER A 230 -28.26 -11.05 -15.39
N ASP A 231 -28.27 -11.31 -14.08
CA ASP A 231 -27.96 -10.29 -13.08
C ASP A 231 -26.55 -9.74 -13.29
N PRO A 232 -26.36 -8.42 -13.14
CA PRO A 232 -25.04 -7.84 -13.15
C PRO A 232 -24.23 -8.43 -11.99
N THR A 233 -22.93 -8.57 -12.22
CA THR A 233 -21.98 -9.04 -11.21
C THR A 233 -21.01 -7.92 -10.87
N VAL A 234 -20.32 -8.05 -9.74
CA VAL A 234 -19.27 -7.11 -9.34
C VAL A 234 -17.95 -7.85 -9.34
N ARG A 235 -16.93 -7.27 -9.99
CA ARG A 235 -15.54 -7.77 -9.95
C ARG A 235 -14.61 -6.73 -9.36
N GLU A 236 -13.60 -7.17 -8.62
CA GLU A 236 -12.55 -6.31 -8.08
C GLU A 236 -11.39 -6.21 -9.10
N LEU A 237 -10.93 -4.99 -9.41
CA LEU A 237 -10.01 -4.70 -10.51
C LEU A 237 -8.55 -4.49 -10.09
N THR A 238 -8.29 -4.10 -8.85
CA THR A 238 -6.95 -3.73 -8.37
C THR A 238 -6.16 -4.93 -7.89
N GLY A 239 -6.80 -6.10 -7.82
CA GLY A 239 -6.23 -7.28 -7.20
C GLY A 239 -5.87 -6.95 -5.75
N ALA A 240 -6.71 -6.21 -5.03
CA ALA A 240 -6.47 -5.87 -3.62
C ALA A 240 -6.57 -7.15 -2.79
N ILE A 241 -5.46 -7.87 -2.74
CA ILE A 241 -5.46 -9.21 -2.19
C ILE A 241 -5.59 -9.12 -0.66
N PRO A 242 -6.32 -10.04 0.00
CA PRO A 242 -6.21 -10.21 1.44
C PRO A 242 -4.73 -10.25 1.87
N PHE A 243 -4.46 -9.68 3.05
CA PHE A 243 -3.14 -9.47 3.66
C PHE A 243 -2.13 -10.62 3.47
N LEU A 244 -2.61 -11.86 3.38
CA LEU A 244 -1.81 -13.07 3.16
C LEU A 244 -0.98 -13.08 1.87
N ASN A 245 -1.35 -12.31 0.83
CA ASN A 245 -0.63 -12.31 -0.46
C ASN A 245 0.41 -11.19 -0.63
N LEU A 246 0.67 -10.39 0.40
CA LEU A 246 1.81 -9.44 0.40
C LEU A 246 3.15 -10.13 0.15
N LEU A 247 3.25 -11.43 0.46
CA LEU A 247 4.44 -12.25 0.19
C LEU A 247 4.69 -12.47 -1.31
N VAL A 248 3.65 -12.33 -2.15
CA VAL A 248 3.74 -12.59 -3.60
C VAL A 248 3.73 -11.28 -4.39
N ASN A 249 2.90 -10.32 -3.99
CA ASN A 249 2.86 -9.00 -4.59
C ASN A 249 2.68 -7.94 -3.50
N PRO A 250 3.77 -7.28 -3.05
CA PRO A 250 3.72 -6.29 -1.99
C PRO A 250 3.23 -4.92 -2.48
N THR A 251 2.67 -4.82 -3.70
CA THR A 251 2.13 -3.57 -4.23
C THR A 251 0.72 -3.36 -3.67
N ILE A 252 0.56 -2.32 -2.85
CA ILE A 252 -0.70 -2.01 -2.17
C ILE A 252 -1.31 -0.76 -2.79
N PRO A 253 -2.44 -0.86 -3.51
CA PRO A 253 -3.18 0.31 -3.98
C PRO A 253 -3.52 1.27 -2.83
N LYS A 254 -3.14 2.54 -2.94
CA LYS A 254 -3.29 3.52 -1.85
C LYS A 254 -4.23 4.65 -2.18
N TRP A 255 -4.11 5.21 -3.37
CA TRP A 255 -4.83 6.40 -3.77
C TRP A 255 -5.21 6.32 -5.24
N LEU A 256 -6.26 7.05 -5.61
CA LEU A 256 -6.63 7.29 -7.01
C LEU A 256 -6.25 8.72 -7.34
N ASN A 257 -5.41 8.92 -8.35
CA ASN A 257 -4.95 10.24 -8.76
C ASN A 257 -4.94 10.31 -10.28
N ASP A 258 -5.44 11.41 -10.85
CA ASP A 258 -5.22 11.74 -12.26
C ASP A 258 -3.84 12.42 -12.38
N LEU A 259 -2.80 11.61 -12.54
CA LEU A 259 -1.40 12.06 -12.51
C LEU A 259 -0.98 12.71 -13.84
N ASN A 260 -1.70 12.43 -14.94
CA ASN A 260 -1.38 12.95 -16.27
C ASN A 260 -2.35 14.04 -16.76
N GLY A 261 -3.48 14.25 -16.08
CA GLY A 261 -4.49 15.25 -16.41
C GLY A 261 -5.45 14.85 -17.55
N ASP A 262 -5.59 13.57 -17.87
CA ASP A 262 -6.47 13.06 -18.93
C ASP A 262 -7.91 12.78 -18.45
N GLY A 263 -8.18 12.93 -17.16
CA GLY A 263 -9.47 12.69 -16.53
C GLY A 263 -9.73 11.23 -16.14
N LEU A 264 -8.80 10.31 -16.39
CA LEU A 264 -8.85 8.92 -15.94
C LEU A 264 -7.85 8.74 -14.79
N PRO A 265 -8.30 8.40 -13.57
CA PRO A 265 -7.37 8.25 -12.46
C PRO A 265 -6.51 6.99 -12.60
N GLU A 266 -5.21 7.17 -12.38
CA GLU A 266 -4.31 6.08 -12.05
C GLU A 266 -4.39 5.71 -10.57
N ILE A 267 -3.96 4.49 -10.27
CA ILE A 267 -3.80 4.04 -8.89
C ILE A 267 -2.36 4.29 -8.47
N GLU A 268 -2.17 5.15 -7.49
CA GLU A 268 -0.92 5.24 -6.78
C GLU A 268 -0.85 4.08 -5.78
N ALA A 269 0.11 3.19 -5.97
CA ALA A 269 0.27 1.98 -5.18
C ALA A 269 1.61 1.97 -4.46
N LEU A 270 1.60 1.73 -3.15
CA LEU A 270 2.81 1.65 -2.35
C LEU A 270 3.48 0.30 -2.55
N ASP A 271 4.76 0.30 -2.92
CA ASP A 271 5.58 -0.90 -2.95
C ASP A 271 6.07 -1.23 -1.53
N ALA A 272 5.44 -2.23 -0.92
CA ALA A 272 5.77 -2.69 0.43
C ALA A 272 6.93 -3.68 0.48
N THR A 273 7.67 -3.90 -0.61
CA THR A 273 8.79 -4.85 -0.63
C THR A 273 9.80 -4.54 0.46
N PHE A 274 9.99 -3.26 0.80
CA PHE A 274 10.95 -2.80 1.79
C PHE A 274 10.34 -2.57 3.18
N GLU A 275 9.08 -2.95 3.42
CA GLU A 275 8.50 -2.85 4.76
C GLU A 275 9.27 -3.78 5.71
N PHE A 276 9.78 -3.22 6.80
CA PHE A 276 10.64 -3.91 7.77
C PHE A 276 12.00 -4.39 7.22
N GLY A 277 12.31 -4.06 5.96
CA GLY A 277 13.59 -4.36 5.35
C GLY A 277 14.74 -3.77 6.17
N PHE A 278 15.87 -4.50 6.26
CA PHE A 278 17.05 -4.08 7.03
C PHE A 278 16.81 -3.90 8.54
N GLY A 279 15.70 -4.45 9.06
CA GLY A 279 15.31 -4.30 10.46
C GLY A 279 14.76 -2.90 10.79
N PHE A 280 14.29 -2.17 9.78
CA PHE A 280 13.53 -0.94 9.99
C PHE A 280 12.19 -1.24 10.67
N ASP A 281 11.66 -0.25 11.39
CA ASP A 281 10.24 -0.25 11.68
C ASP A 281 9.47 0.30 10.46
N HIS A 282 8.15 0.27 10.53
CA HIS A 282 7.29 0.74 9.45
C HIS A 282 7.48 2.24 9.10
N ALA A 283 7.80 3.09 10.09
CA ALA A 283 7.99 4.53 9.88
C ALA A 283 9.35 4.84 9.22
N ASP A 284 10.34 4.01 9.51
CA ASP A 284 11.70 4.10 8.98
C ASP A 284 11.89 3.40 7.62
N SER A 285 10.96 2.51 7.26
CA SER A 285 11.08 1.68 6.06
C SER A 285 11.05 2.51 4.77
N ALA A 286 11.82 2.08 3.77
CA ALA A 286 11.93 2.77 2.48
C ALA A 286 10.62 2.67 1.69
N ARG A 287 10.14 3.80 1.17
CA ARG A 287 8.84 3.90 0.49
C ARG A 287 9.05 4.34 -0.95
N ILE A 288 8.44 3.61 -1.87
CA ILE A 288 8.25 4.07 -3.24
C ILE A 288 6.80 3.81 -3.64
N ASN A 289 6.18 4.84 -4.17
CA ASN A 289 4.87 4.72 -4.76
C ASN A 289 5.05 4.47 -6.26
N ARG A 290 4.43 3.38 -6.72
CA ARG A 290 4.27 2.98 -8.12
C ARG A 290 2.96 3.55 -8.66
N VAL A 291 2.87 3.60 -9.98
CA VAL A 291 1.66 4.00 -10.69
C VAL A 291 1.11 2.77 -11.41
N LEU A 292 -0.13 2.40 -11.11
CA LEU A 292 -0.87 1.39 -11.84
C LEU A 292 -1.88 2.08 -12.75
N GLY A 293 -1.81 1.78 -14.04
CA GLY A 293 -2.68 2.33 -15.07
C GLY A 293 -3.47 1.22 -15.73
N TRP A 294 -4.64 1.55 -16.27
CA TRP A 294 -5.49 0.58 -16.95
C TRP A 294 -4.93 0.22 -18.33
N GLN A 295 -4.64 -1.06 -18.56
CA GLN A 295 -4.24 -1.58 -19.86
C GLN A 295 -4.81 -2.99 -20.06
N ASP A 296 -5.35 -3.27 -21.23
CA ASP A 296 -5.81 -4.62 -21.62
C ASP A 296 -6.75 -5.30 -20.61
N GLY A 297 -7.60 -4.52 -19.93
CA GLY A 297 -8.61 -5.03 -19.00
C GLY A 297 -8.13 -5.25 -17.56
N SER A 298 -6.95 -4.76 -17.18
CA SER A 298 -6.47 -4.76 -15.80
C SER A 298 -5.60 -3.55 -15.46
N TYR A 299 -5.45 -3.27 -14.17
CA TYR A 299 -4.44 -2.32 -13.70
C TYR A 299 -3.05 -2.98 -13.71
N VAL A 300 -2.12 -2.37 -14.45
CA VAL A 300 -0.74 -2.85 -14.58
C VAL A 300 0.25 -1.77 -14.18
N ASP A 301 1.47 -2.15 -13.79
CA ASP A 301 2.53 -1.19 -13.44
C ASP A 301 2.96 -0.38 -14.68
N VAL A 302 2.56 0.89 -14.70
CA VAL A 302 2.91 1.88 -15.73
C VAL A 302 3.86 2.94 -15.21
N THR A 303 4.50 2.71 -14.06
CA THR A 303 5.32 3.67 -13.32
C THR A 303 6.33 4.41 -14.20
N ARG A 304 6.93 3.71 -15.18
CA ARG A 304 7.89 4.29 -16.14
C ARG A 304 7.32 5.37 -17.06
N ALA A 305 6.01 5.40 -17.26
CA ALA A 305 5.33 6.45 -18.03
C ALA A 305 5.21 7.77 -17.26
N TYR A 306 5.51 7.78 -15.95
CA TYR A 306 5.39 8.95 -15.06
C TYR A 306 6.75 9.36 -14.47
N PRO A 307 7.77 9.67 -15.30
CA PRO A 307 9.12 9.98 -14.80
C PRO A 307 9.14 11.24 -13.92
N GLY A 308 8.28 12.23 -14.18
CA GLY A 308 8.17 13.44 -13.35
C GLY A 308 7.69 13.15 -11.93
N TYR A 309 6.74 12.22 -11.78
CA TYR A 309 6.22 11.78 -10.50
C TYR A 309 7.29 11.03 -9.67
N LEU A 310 8.03 10.13 -10.31
CA LEU A 310 9.15 9.42 -9.65
C LEU A 310 10.32 10.35 -9.33
N GLN A 311 10.62 11.31 -10.20
CA GLN A 311 11.64 12.32 -9.94
C GLN A 311 11.27 13.17 -8.71
N ALA A 312 10.00 13.57 -8.58
CA ALA A 312 9.52 14.29 -7.40
C ALA A 312 9.69 13.48 -6.10
N GLN A 313 9.39 12.17 -6.13
CA GLN A 313 9.65 11.28 -4.99
C GLN A 313 11.15 11.19 -4.65
N ALA A 314 12.00 11.03 -5.68
CA ALA A 314 13.45 10.96 -5.50
C ALA A 314 14.03 12.26 -4.94
N ASP A 315 13.59 13.41 -5.46
CA ASP A 315 14.03 14.73 -5.02
C ASP A 315 13.58 14.99 -3.58
N HIS A 316 12.32 14.72 -3.24
CA HIS A 316 11.83 14.87 -1.87
C HIS A 316 12.63 14.02 -0.86
N ALA A 317 12.87 12.75 -1.18
CA ALA A 317 13.66 11.87 -0.32
C ALA A 317 15.12 12.33 -0.20
N ARG A 318 15.73 12.81 -1.29
CA ARG A 318 17.09 13.37 -1.28
C ARG A 318 17.16 14.62 -0.41
N ASP A 319 16.20 15.54 -0.56
CA ASP A 319 16.18 16.80 0.15
C ASP A 319 16.05 16.59 1.67
N GLU A 320 15.23 15.62 2.11
CA GLU A 320 15.14 15.22 3.52
C GLU A 320 16.47 14.68 4.06
N VAL A 321 17.19 13.84 3.30
CA VAL A 321 18.51 13.33 3.68
C VAL A 321 19.51 14.48 3.81
N GLN A 322 19.59 15.34 2.79
CA GLN A 322 20.53 16.46 2.74
C GLN A 322 20.28 17.50 3.83
N ALA A 323 19.03 17.68 4.26
CA ALA A 323 18.68 18.58 5.36
C ALA A 323 19.34 18.19 6.70
N THR A 324 19.83 16.94 6.83
CA THR A 324 20.49 16.45 8.04
C THR A 324 22.01 16.55 8.03
N TYR A 325 22.60 17.03 6.93
CA TYR A 325 24.06 17.08 6.79
C TYR A 325 24.73 18.02 7.81
N GLY A 326 25.94 17.64 8.23
CA GLY A 326 26.71 18.33 9.25
C GLY A 326 26.21 18.10 10.69
N GLN A 327 25.05 17.48 10.88
CA GLN A 327 24.58 16.99 12.17
C GLN A 327 24.97 15.51 12.36
N PRO A 328 24.88 14.96 13.58
CA PRO A 328 24.87 13.52 13.74
C PRO A 328 23.70 12.89 12.97
N LEU A 329 23.91 11.76 12.30
CA LEU A 329 22.85 11.02 11.61
C LEU A 329 21.73 10.69 12.63
N PRO A 330 20.51 11.26 12.48
CA PRO A 330 19.56 11.32 13.59
C PRO A 330 18.92 9.97 13.94
N ASP A 331 18.51 9.22 12.92
CA ASP A 331 17.74 7.98 13.09
C ASP A 331 17.76 7.14 11.80
N ARG A 332 17.02 6.03 11.83
CA ARG A 332 16.89 5.09 10.71
C ARG A 332 15.98 5.62 9.61
N HIS A 333 15.07 6.55 9.89
CA HIS A 333 14.21 7.18 8.89
C HIS A 333 15.03 7.82 7.76
N ILE A 334 16.10 8.54 8.10
CA ILE A 334 17.00 9.14 7.09
C ILE A 334 17.69 8.09 6.22
N ILE A 335 17.99 6.91 6.76
CA ILE A 335 18.53 5.78 5.99
C ILE A 335 17.46 5.27 5.03
N GLY A 336 16.23 5.07 5.51
CA GLY A 336 15.08 4.69 4.68
C GLY A 336 14.80 5.67 3.55
N ARG A 337 14.95 6.98 3.77
CA ARG A 337 14.83 8.01 2.73
C ARG A 337 15.92 7.92 1.67
N ALA A 338 17.17 7.68 2.06
CA ALA A 338 18.25 7.45 1.09
C ALA A 338 17.95 6.23 0.20
N VAL A 339 17.44 5.14 0.77
CA VAL A 339 17.00 3.96 0.00
C VAL A 339 15.80 4.27 -0.89
N SER A 340 14.80 5.00 -0.38
CA SER A 340 13.61 5.42 -1.15
C SER A 340 13.99 6.19 -2.42
N MET A 341 14.96 7.10 -2.31
CA MET A 341 15.52 7.82 -3.46
C MET A 341 16.13 6.86 -4.48
N LEU A 342 16.99 5.91 -4.06
CA LEU A 342 17.59 4.92 -4.96
C LEU A 342 16.52 4.12 -5.71
N LEU A 343 15.49 3.64 -5.00
CA LEU A 343 14.40 2.87 -5.59
C LEU A 343 13.62 3.70 -6.62
N ALA A 344 13.40 4.99 -6.36
CA ALA A 344 12.72 5.88 -7.29
C ALA A 344 13.50 6.08 -8.61
N TYR A 345 14.84 6.12 -8.56
CA TYR A 345 15.67 6.09 -9.77
C TYR A 345 15.63 4.73 -10.48
N ASP A 346 15.64 3.63 -9.73
CA ASP A 346 15.56 2.28 -10.31
C ASP A 346 14.24 2.07 -11.06
N ALA A 347 13.12 2.50 -10.48
CA ALA A 347 11.80 2.44 -11.09
C ALA A 347 11.73 3.23 -12.41
N GLN A 348 12.50 4.31 -12.55
CA GLN A 348 12.66 5.07 -13.79
C GLN A 348 13.55 4.39 -14.84
N GLY A 349 14.18 3.25 -14.52
CA GLY A 349 15.21 2.63 -15.35
C GLY A 349 16.55 3.37 -15.34
N ARG A 350 16.78 4.22 -14.32
CA ARG A 350 17.99 5.03 -14.13
C ARG A 350 18.86 4.47 -12.99
N ARG A 351 18.98 3.14 -12.92
CA ARG A 351 19.66 2.42 -11.83
C ARG A 351 21.06 2.94 -11.54
N ASP A 352 21.92 3.04 -12.55
CA ASP A 352 23.33 3.42 -12.38
C ASP A 352 23.49 4.86 -11.87
N GLU A 353 22.63 5.76 -12.35
CA GLU A 353 22.56 7.14 -11.88
C GLU A 353 22.08 7.20 -10.43
N GLY A 354 20.97 6.50 -10.12
CA GLY A 354 20.44 6.39 -8.78
C GLY A 354 21.46 5.83 -7.79
N TRP A 355 22.22 4.82 -8.20
CA TRP A 355 23.29 4.25 -7.39
C TRP A 355 24.42 5.24 -7.11
N SER A 356 24.86 5.96 -8.13
CA SER A 356 25.90 6.99 -7.98
C SER A 356 25.47 8.08 -7.00
N ILE A 357 24.21 8.54 -7.10
CA ILE A 357 23.64 9.54 -6.19
C ILE A 357 23.49 8.93 -4.78
N PHE A 358 23.00 7.69 -4.67
CA PHE A 358 22.88 6.99 -3.40
C PHE A 358 24.21 6.92 -2.66
N LEU A 359 25.29 6.51 -3.33
CA LEU A 359 26.63 6.47 -2.74
C LEU A 359 27.09 7.84 -2.22
N GLN A 360 26.77 8.91 -2.96
CA GLN A 360 27.09 10.28 -2.55
C GLN A 360 26.27 10.70 -1.32
N VAL A 361 24.95 10.49 -1.35
CA VAL A 361 24.07 11.00 -0.29
C VAL A 361 24.16 10.19 1.00
N SER A 362 24.55 8.91 0.89
CA SER A 362 24.75 7.98 1.99
C SER A 362 26.22 7.89 2.47
N ASP A 363 27.08 8.82 2.05
CA ASP A 363 28.46 8.86 2.53
C ASP A 363 28.51 9.29 4.01
N PRO A 364 29.06 8.47 4.93
CA PRO A 364 29.19 8.84 6.34
C PRO A 364 29.90 10.18 6.57
N VAL A 365 30.73 10.65 5.63
CA VAL A 365 31.39 11.97 5.70
C VAL A 365 30.40 13.14 5.76
N ASN A 366 29.16 12.94 5.32
CA ASN A 366 28.13 13.97 5.33
C ASN A 366 27.60 14.27 6.74
N TRP A 367 27.87 13.41 7.72
CA TRP A 367 27.39 13.55 9.11
C TRP A 367 28.53 13.67 10.12
N ALA A 368 28.29 14.43 11.18
CA ALA A 368 29.23 14.64 12.28
C ALA A 368 29.16 13.52 13.33
N GLY A 369 29.04 12.26 12.90
CA GLY A 369 28.79 11.09 13.73
C GLY A 369 27.35 10.56 13.62
N GLU A 370 26.91 9.82 14.62
CA GLU A 370 25.57 9.22 14.69
C GLU A 370 24.89 9.55 16.02
N ALA A 371 23.59 9.88 15.99
CA ALA A 371 22.82 10.17 17.19
C ALA A 371 22.50 8.89 17.98
N GLN A 372 22.42 7.75 17.29
CA GLN A 372 22.26 6.43 17.89
C GLN A 372 23.40 5.51 17.41
N PRO A 373 24.01 4.71 18.31
CA PRO A 373 25.06 3.78 17.91
C PRO A 373 24.62 2.79 16.82
N GLY A 374 25.43 2.64 15.79
CA GLY A 374 25.26 1.64 14.73
C GLY A 374 24.47 2.09 13.50
N LEU A 375 24.00 3.34 13.43
CA LEU A 375 23.31 3.86 12.23
C LEU A 375 24.25 3.92 11.02
N VAL A 376 25.49 4.38 11.20
CA VAL A 376 26.50 4.41 10.13
C VAL A 376 26.84 2.99 9.68
N ALA A 377 27.01 2.06 10.63
CA ALA A 377 27.27 0.66 10.32
C ALA A 377 26.10 0.02 9.56
N LEU A 378 24.85 0.36 9.90
CA LEU A 378 23.67 -0.08 9.16
C LEU A 378 23.66 0.47 7.73
N MET A 379 23.89 1.77 7.54
CA MET A 379 23.99 2.40 6.22
C MET A 379 25.06 1.73 5.34
N LEU A 380 26.25 1.47 5.90
CA LEU A 380 27.33 0.80 5.16
C LEU A 380 26.96 -0.63 4.74
N ARG A 381 26.30 -1.41 5.61
CA ARG A 381 25.82 -2.74 5.24
C ARG A 381 24.77 -2.71 4.13
N ILE A 382 23.88 -1.73 4.15
CA ILE A 382 22.89 -1.54 3.06
C ILE A 382 23.61 -1.21 1.75
N ARG A 383 24.63 -0.34 1.79
CA ARG A 383 25.47 -0.05 0.62
C ARG A 383 26.17 -1.30 0.09
N GLU A 384 26.80 -2.09 0.94
CA GLU A 384 27.46 -3.35 0.53
C GLU A 384 26.48 -4.33 -0.10
N HIS A 385 25.27 -4.46 0.47
CA HIS A 385 24.21 -5.32 -0.06
C HIS A 385 23.74 -4.87 -1.45
N PHE A 386 23.46 -3.57 -1.63
CA PHE A 386 23.04 -3.05 -2.93
C PHE A 386 24.15 -3.06 -3.98
N ASP A 387 25.41 -2.84 -3.59
CA ASP A 387 26.55 -3.01 -4.48
C ASP A 387 26.65 -4.47 -4.98
N TYR A 388 26.45 -5.44 -4.09
CA TYR A 388 26.37 -6.85 -4.47
C TYR A 388 25.25 -7.11 -5.48
N LEU A 389 24.02 -6.64 -5.23
CA LEU A 389 22.90 -6.82 -6.15
C LEU A 389 23.15 -6.19 -7.53
N ILE A 390 23.77 -5.01 -7.57
CA ILE A 390 24.17 -4.35 -8.83
C ILE A 390 25.19 -5.20 -9.58
N GLN A 391 26.21 -5.73 -8.89
CA GLN A 391 27.21 -6.60 -9.51
C GLN A 391 26.62 -7.90 -10.07
N GLN A 392 25.57 -8.44 -9.43
CA GLN A 392 24.84 -9.60 -9.94
C GLN A 392 23.82 -9.27 -11.04
N GLY A 393 23.52 -7.98 -11.27
CA GLY A 393 22.43 -7.58 -12.16
C GLY A 393 21.04 -7.94 -11.61
N GLU A 394 20.91 -8.14 -10.31
CA GLU A 394 19.66 -8.48 -9.62
C GLU A 394 18.83 -7.23 -9.33
N GLN A 395 17.52 -7.39 -9.12
CA GLN A 395 16.66 -6.30 -8.66
C GLN A 395 16.99 -5.92 -7.21
N PHE A 396 16.84 -4.65 -6.86
CA PHE A 396 16.99 -4.26 -5.45
C PHE A 396 15.94 -4.98 -4.60
N ALA A 397 16.40 -5.64 -3.54
CA ALA A 397 15.58 -6.36 -2.57
C ALA A 397 16.13 -6.12 -1.16
N PRO A 398 15.29 -6.13 -0.11
CA PRO A 398 15.73 -5.96 1.27
C PRO A 398 16.56 -7.16 1.78
N TRP A 399 17.27 -6.96 2.88
CA TRP A 399 17.99 -8.00 3.61
C TRP A 399 17.57 -8.07 5.10
N PRO A 400 17.46 -9.27 5.71
CA PRO A 400 17.40 -10.58 5.04
C PRO A 400 16.14 -10.68 4.16
N PRO A 401 16.12 -11.55 3.13
CA PRO A 401 14.97 -11.69 2.23
C PRO A 401 13.71 -12.27 2.91
N GLU A 402 13.75 -12.54 4.21
CA GLU A 402 12.60 -13.04 4.96
C GLU A 402 11.94 -11.90 5.75
N VAL A 403 10.68 -11.65 5.42
CA VAL A 403 9.75 -10.95 6.32
C VAL A 403 9.85 -11.64 7.69
N PRO A 404 10.08 -10.91 8.80
CA PRO A 404 10.00 -11.53 10.11
C PRO A 404 8.66 -12.23 10.19
N VAL A 405 8.67 -13.56 10.33
CA VAL A 405 7.45 -14.28 10.71
C VAL A 405 7.01 -13.60 11.98
N LEU A 406 5.90 -12.86 11.94
CA LEU A 406 5.28 -12.28 13.12
C LEU A 406 4.95 -13.47 14.01
N SER A 407 5.88 -13.82 14.89
CA SER A 407 5.59 -14.75 15.96
C SER A 407 4.45 -14.08 16.71
N ASN A 408 3.28 -14.73 16.72
CA ASN A 408 2.18 -14.35 17.59
C ASN A 408 2.71 -14.36 19.02
N SER A 409 3.28 -13.24 19.45
CA SER A 409 3.83 -13.01 20.78
C SER A 409 2.66 -12.67 21.68
N SER A 410 1.80 -13.67 21.91
CA SER A 410 0.94 -13.74 23.08
C SER A 410 1.54 -14.63 24.17
N ASP A 411 2.82 -14.98 24.08
CA ASP A 411 3.52 -15.74 25.12
C ASP A 411 4.51 -14.85 25.87
N SER A 412 3.97 -13.79 26.50
CA SER A 412 4.58 -13.29 27.72
C SER A 412 4.37 -14.35 28.80
N GLY A 413 5.29 -15.31 28.83
CA GLY A 413 5.50 -16.21 29.96
C GLY A 413 5.95 -15.40 31.18
N GLU A 414 5.04 -14.59 31.72
CA GLU A 414 5.14 -14.06 33.06
C GLU A 414 4.82 -15.23 33.99
N THR A 415 5.89 -15.87 34.48
CA THR A 415 5.80 -16.87 35.53
C THR A 415 5.37 -16.15 36.80
N THR A 416 4.06 -15.94 36.97
CA THR A 416 3.48 -15.51 38.23
C THR A 416 3.64 -16.66 39.22
N THR A 417 4.63 -16.56 40.09
CA THR A 417 4.64 -17.32 41.35
C THR A 417 3.33 -17.06 42.09
N PRO A 418 2.64 -18.10 42.60
CA PRO A 418 1.40 -17.90 43.33
C PRO A 418 1.66 -17.12 44.60
N VAL A 419 1.03 -15.95 44.72
CA VAL A 419 0.91 -15.20 45.97
C VAL A 419 0.14 -16.08 46.96
N PRO A 420 0.66 -16.38 48.16
CA PRO A 420 -0.10 -17.10 49.16
C PRO A 420 -1.30 -16.25 49.62
N ALA A 421 -2.47 -16.89 49.66
CA ALA A 421 -3.71 -16.29 50.13
C ALA A 421 -3.50 -15.66 51.51
N SER A 422 -3.65 -14.33 51.58
CA SER A 422 -3.75 -13.60 52.83
C SER A 422 -5.15 -13.75 53.39
N ASP A 423 -5.22 -14.14 54.66
CA ASP A 423 -6.41 -14.30 55.48
C ASP A 423 -7.41 -13.14 55.32
N GLN A 424 -8.62 -13.46 54.85
CA GLN A 424 -9.78 -12.60 55.02
C GLN A 424 -10.29 -12.72 56.46
N ALA A 425 -10.36 -11.57 57.13
CA ALA A 425 -11.02 -11.41 58.42
C ALA A 425 -12.53 -11.75 58.33
N PRO A 426 -13.13 -12.35 59.37
CA PRO A 426 -14.55 -12.68 59.36
C PRO A 426 -15.43 -11.44 59.54
N ALA A 427 -16.55 -11.44 58.82
CA ALA A 427 -17.64 -10.47 58.93
C ALA A 427 -18.34 -10.53 60.32
N PRO A 428 -18.92 -9.42 60.81
CA PRO A 428 -19.63 -9.41 62.08
C PRO A 428 -21.01 -10.08 62.00
N GLU A 429 -21.31 -10.88 63.04
CA GLU A 429 -22.61 -11.50 63.33
C GLU A 429 -23.73 -10.45 63.43
N GLU A 430 -24.81 -10.66 62.68
CA GLU A 430 -26.10 -10.02 62.93
C GLU A 430 -26.83 -10.77 64.06
N THR A 431 -27.07 -10.06 65.17
CA THR A 431 -27.98 -10.48 66.25
C THR A 431 -29.44 -10.48 65.80
N PRO A 432 -30.26 -11.47 66.22
CA PRO A 432 -31.69 -11.48 65.94
C PRO A 432 -32.43 -10.59 66.95
N THR A 433 -33.28 -9.68 66.45
CA THR A 433 -34.33 -9.05 67.26
C THR A 433 -35.66 -9.78 67.09
N SER A 434 -36.21 -10.11 68.26
CA SER A 434 -37.56 -10.60 68.58
C SER A 434 -38.69 -9.71 68.07
#